data_AF-A0A2S5W1W7-F1
#
_entry.id   AF-A0A2S5W1W7-F1
#
_cell.length_a   1.000
_cell.length_b   1.000
_cell.length_c   1.000
_cell.angle_alpha   90.00
_cell.angle_beta   90.00
_cell.angle_gamma   90.00
#
_symmetry.space_group_name_H-M   'P 1'
#
loop_
_entity.id
_entity.type
_entity.pdbx_description
1 polymer ?
#
loop_
_entity_poly.entity_id
_entity_poly.type
_entity_poly.pdbx_seq_one_letter_code
_entity_poly.pdbx_strand_id
1 'polypeptide(L)'
;PGTPGDGTAAAPAANATPTPARGTVILVGAVGKSAAFARQLADATATLHVQAPRILHAATLDEAIDLQNHPSAPFGRGEALHSLDPTEVEHWLARVEGADLFVNAAITPAVVGRRPTGGGRRSSSGPSMKADGPNALLSLGRWHAEPSPASPDLGLGTLDPKVRELIDAATAGLDWQQFDFARRGALSDHEAFTAQFAARDVAGLGVERNVLRHRPEPVVIRLSEGEPLELLVRILAAGTRARASLGVSTALKLPRPLRALLKERRVRVFVENDEAWLERAAKVGDGPSRIRMIGGSPSALSEALGGSLDVAVWAGDVTTAGRVELLPFLSEQTVTVTNHRFSGPSPLGEVRIG
;
A
#
# COMPACT_ATOMS: atom_id res chain seq x y z
N PRO A 1 -32.66 16.27 66.54
CA PRO A 1 -31.29 16.82 66.45
C PRO A 1 -30.25 15.70 66.20
N GLY A 2 -29.65 15.49 65.04
CA GLY A 2 -29.70 16.10 63.73
C GLY A 2 -29.01 15.16 62.73
N THR A 3 -29.35 15.30 61.45
CA THR A 3 -28.61 14.81 60.27
C THR A 3 -27.67 15.94 59.76
N PRO A 4 -26.90 15.76 58.67
CA PRO A 4 -25.66 14.99 58.52
C PRO A 4 -24.51 15.87 57.94
N GLY A 5 -23.29 15.34 57.76
CA GLY A 5 -22.26 15.98 56.91
C GLY A 5 -21.13 14.98 56.63
N ASP A 6 -20.97 14.48 55.39
CA ASP A 6 -20.38 15.07 54.18
C ASP A 6 -18.84 15.02 54.14
N GLY A 7 -18.32 14.50 53.02
CA GLY A 7 -17.03 14.91 52.47
C GLY A 7 -15.88 13.91 52.52
N THR A 8 -15.97 12.76 51.85
CA THR A 8 -14.76 12.11 51.32
C THR A 8 -14.19 12.97 50.19
N ALA A 9 -13.22 13.81 50.53
CA ALA A 9 -12.46 14.61 49.58
C ALA A 9 -11.62 13.69 48.68
N ALA A 10 -12.06 13.50 47.44
CA ALA A 10 -11.21 12.98 46.37
C ALA A 10 -10.10 14.00 46.11
N ALA A 11 -8.84 13.58 46.26
CA ALA A 11 -7.70 14.39 45.88
C ALA A 11 -7.76 14.69 44.37
N PRO A 12 -7.60 15.94 43.92
CA PRO A 12 -7.57 16.25 42.50
C PRO A 12 -6.35 15.60 41.87
N ALA A 13 -6.58 14.80 40.81
CA ALA A 13 -5.53 14.28 39.96
C ALA A 13 -4.70 15.47 39.44
N ALA A 14 -3.43 15.52 39.84
CA ALA A 14 -2.50 16.50 39.33
C ALA A 14 -2.44 16.34 37.80
N ASN A 15 -2.83 17.40 37.08
CA ASN A 15 -2.61 17.53 35.64
C ASN A 15 -1.10 17.43 35.40
N ALA A 16 -0.63 16.24 35.04
CA ALA A 16 0.72 16.06 34.53
C ALA A 16 0.83 16.85 33.23
N THR A 17 1.60 17.93 33.25
CA THR A 17 1.98 18.66 32.04
C THR A 17 2.67 17.67 31.09
N PRO A 18 2.25 17.57 29.82
CA PRO A 18 2.88 16.64 28.89
C PRO A 18 4.35 17.02 28.70
N THR A 19 5.25 16.11 29.08
CA THR A 19 6.69 16.26 28.83
C THR A 19 6.90 16.25 27.31
N PRO A 20 7.48 17.30 26.70
CA PRO A 20 7.73 17.29 25.27
C PRO A 20 8.75 16.21 24.94
N ALA A 21 8.40 15.28 24.06
CA ALA A 21 9.37 14.36 23.48
C ALA A 21 10.45 15.18 22.75
N ARG A 22 11.70 15.10 23.23
CA ARG A 22 12.85 15.76 22.60
C ARG A 22 13.65 14.72 21.80
N GLY A 23 13.71 14.90 20.49
CA GLY A 23 14.57 14.14 19.59
C GLY A 23 15.61 15.05 18.96
N THR A 24 16.86 14.57 18.85
CA THR A 24 17.94 15.29 18.15
C THR A 24 18.13 14.64 16.78
N VAL A 25 18.05 15.43 15.72
CA VAL A 25 18.33 14.99 14.35
C VAL A 25 19.67 15.59 13.91
N ILE A 26 20.58 14.75 13.42
CA ILE A 26 21.86 15.18 12.85
C ILE A 26 21.78 15.00 11.33
N LEU A 27 21.91 16.09 10.59
CA LEU A 27 21.84 16.09 9.12
C LEU A 27 23.23 16.26 8.52
N VAL A 28 23.57 15.40 7.55
CA VAL A 28 24.86 15.41 6.85
C VAL A 28 24.63 15.44 5.34
N GLY A 29 25.41 16.24 4.61
CA GLY A 29 25.37 16.31 3.16
C GLY A 29 24.14 17.02 2.59
N ALA A 30 23.67 16.57 1.42
CA ALA A 30 22.60 17.24 0.65
C ALA A 30 21.26 17.34 1.40
N VAL A 31 20.96 16.39 2.30
CA VAL A 31 19.74 16.40 3.12
C VAL A 31 19.70 17.59 4.06
N GLY A 32 20.85 18.04 4.57
CA GLY A 32 20.94 19.24 5.43
C GLY A 32 20.55 20.55 4.73
N LYS A 33 20.51 20.55 3.39
CA LYS A 33 20.06 21.69 2.57
C LYS A 33 18.68 21.45 1.92
N SER A 34 18.05 20.30 2.18
CA SER A 34 16.76 19.96 1.56
C SER A 34 15.63 20.74 2.19
N ALA A 35 15.08 21.70 1.45
CA ALA A 35 13.90 22.46 1.86
C ALA A 35 12.66 21.55 2.02
N ALA A 36 12.56 20.47 1.25
CA ALA A 36 11.48 19.49 1.39
C ALA A 36 11.57 18.74 2.73
N PHE A 37 12.78 18.31 3.12
CA PHE A 37 13.01 17.63 4.39
C PHE A 37 12.78 18.57 5.58
N ALA A 38 13.24 19.83 5.50
CA ALA A 38 13.01 20.83 6.54
C ALA A 38 11.51 21.09 6.75
N ARG A 39 10.72 21.19 5.67
CA ARG A 39 9.26 21.31 5.74
C ARG A 39 8.62 20.07 6.38
N GLN A 40 9.07 18.87 6.00
CA GLN A 40 8.56 17.62 6.58
C GLN A 40 8.85 17.52 8.08
N LEU A 41 10.03 17.96 8.54
CA LEU A 41 10.39 17.97 9.96
C LEU A 41 9.58 19.02 10.75
N ALA A 42 9.40 20.21 10.18
CA ALA A 42 8.55 21.25 10.76
C ALA A 42 7.09 20.78 10.87
N ASP A 43 6.57 20.14 9.82
CA ASP A 43 5.22 19.55 9.81
C ASP A 43 5.08 18.42 10.85
N ALA A 44 6.03 17.49 10.91
CA ALA A 44 6.04 16.39 11.87
C ALA A 44 6.07 16.86 13.33
N THR A 45 6.73 17.98 13.62
CA THR A 45 6.82 18.55 14.97
C THR A 45 5.63 19.44 15.32
N ALA A 46 5.06 20.17 14.35
CA ALA A 46 3.86 20.97 14.54
C ALA A 46 2.58 20.13 14.67
N THR A 47 2.61 18.89 14.19
CA THR A 47 1.45 17.97 14.20
C THR A 47 1.45 16.98 15.37
N LEU A 48 2.44 17.02 16.27
CA LEU A 48 2.50 16.13 17.43
C LEU A 48 1.44 16.51 18.49
N HIS A 49 0.27 15.90 18.38
CA HIS A 49 -0.83 16.06 19.33
C HIS A 49 -0.89 14.84 20.25
N VAL A 50 -0.48 15.00 21.51
CA VAL A 50 -0.73 13.99 22.54
C VAL A 50 -2.09 14.28 23.15
N GLN A 51 -3.10 13.47 22.81
CA GLN A 51 -4.44 13.56 23.39
C GLN A 51 -4.66 12.42 24.40
N ALA A 52 -5.53 12.66 25.38
CA ALA A 52 -6.05 11.60 26.23
C ALA A 52 -6.80 10.55 25.39
N PRO A 53 -6.83 9.28 25.81
CA PRO A 53 -7.59 8.24 25.10
C PRO A 53 -9.07 8.64 25.02
N ARG A 54 -9.66 8.47 23.83
CA ARG A 54 -11.11 8.63 23.62
C ARG A 54 -11.77 7.26 23.67
N ILE A 55 -12.90 7.18 24.36
CA ILE A 55 -13.76 5.99 24.36
C ILE A 55 -14.93 6.28 23.42
N LEU A 56 -15.07 5.44 22.40
CA LEU A 56 -16.21 5.45 21.49
C LEU A 56 -17.02 4.18 21.75
N HIS A 57 -18.34 4.28 21.68
CA HIS A 57 -19.24 3.13 21.77
C HIS A 57 -19.84 2.88 20.39
N ALA A 58 -19.81 1.63 19.96
CA ALA A 58 -20.46 1.14 18.75
C ALA A 58 -21.41 0.00 19.11
N ALA A 59 -22.55 -0.08 18.44
CA ALA A 59 -23.54 -1.14 18.68
C ALA A 59 -23.16 -2.45 18.00
N THR A 60 -22.29 -2.40 16.97
CA THR A 60 -21.85 -3.57 16.20
C THR A 60 -20.37 -3.49 15.87
N LEU A 61 -19.77 -4.65 15.53
CA LEU A 61 -18.40 -4.72 15.03
C LEU A 61 -18.23 -3.93 13.73
N ASP A 62 -19.23 -3.95 12.84
CA ASP A 62 -19.21 -3.19 11.59
C ASP A 62 -19.09 -1.69 11.83
N GLU A 63 -19.92 -1.17 12.74
CA GLU A 63 -19.88 0.24 13.13
C GLU A 63 -18.53 0.59 13.79
N ALA A 64 -17.97 -0.29 14.62
CA ALA A 64 -16.66 -0.08 15.22
C ALA A 64 -15.54 0.00 14.17
N ILE A 65 -15.57 -0.87 13.15
CA ILE A 65 -14.63 -0.84 12.02
C ILE A 65 -14.81 0.43 11.20
N ASP A 66 -16.05 0.86 10.95
CA ASP A 66 -16.32 2.08 10.19
C ASP A 66 -15.83 3.33 10.93
N LEU A 67 -15.91 3.34 12.27
CA LEU A 67 -15.29 4.37 13.09
C LEU A 67 -13.75 4.34 13.03
N GLN A 68 -13.13 3.15 13.04
CA GLN A 68 -11.67 3.00 12.87
C GLN A 68 -11.20 3.49 11.49
N ASN A 69 -11.94 3.15 10.44
CA ASN A 69 -11.62 3.51 9.06
C ASN A 69 -12.05 4.93 8.68
N HIS A 70 -12.72 5.66 9.58
CA HIS A 70 -13.36 6.92 9.24
C HIS A 70 -12.33 7.94 8.70
N PRO A 71 -12.62 8.72 7.64
CA PRO A 71 -11.67 9.68 7.06
C PRO A 71 -11.15 10.75 8.03
N SER A 72 -11.92 11.07 9.09
CA SER A 72 -11.47 11.97 10.17
C SER A 72 -10.43 11.34 11.12
N ALA A 73 -10.15 10.04 10.97
CA ALA A 73 -8.99 9.34 11.49
C ALA A 73 -8.04 9.06 10.30
N PRO A 74 -7.38 10.08 9.74
CA PRO A 74 -6.66 9.96 8.46
C PRO A 74 -5.40 9.08 8.53
N PHE A 75 -5.01 8.64 9.73
CA PHE A 75 -3.78 7.92 10.02
C PHE A 75 -4.11 6.45 10.26
N GLY A 76 -3.60 5.56 9.40
CA GLY A 76 -3.80 4.11 9.50
C GLY A 76 -2.50 3.38 9.85
N ARG A 77 -1.83 3.81 10.93
CA ARG A 77 -0.53 3.23 11.32
C ARG A 77 -0.70 1.89 12.04
N GLY A 78 -1.43 1.88 13.16
CA GLY A 78 -1.56 0.71 14.04
C GLY A 78 -3.00 0.56 14.53
N GLU A 79 -3.67 -0.51 14.11
CA GLU A 79 -5.06 -0.82 14.50
C GLU A 79 -5.11 -2.10 15.33
N ALA A 80 -6.01 -2.15 16.30
CA ALA A 80 -6.14 -3.30 17.18
C ALA A 80 -7.58 -3.77 17.36
N LEU A 81 -7.73 -5.09 17.50
CA LEU A 81 -8.94 -5.75 17.94
C LEU A 81 -8.62 -6.66 19.14
N HIS A 82 -9.48 -6.62 20.14
CA HIS A 82 -9.50 -7.60 21.22
C HIS A 82 -10.77 -8.46 21.09
N SER A 83 -10.63 -9.66 20.54
CA SER A 83 -11.70 -10.66 20.42
C SER A 83 -11.12 -12.07 20.45
N LEU A 84 -11.86 -13.01 21.04
CA LEU A 84 -11.52 -14.43 21.04
C LEU A 84 -12.34 -15.23 20.02
N ASP A 85 -13.27 -14.59 19.30
CA ASP A 85 -14.06 -15.22 18.24
C ASP A 85 -13.28 -15.14 16.91
N PRO A 86 -12.88 -16.29 16.31
CA PRO A 86 -12.19 -16.31 15.03
C PRO A 86 -12.98 -15.60 13.91
N THR A 87 -14.31 -15.66 13.95
CA THR A 87 -15.20 -15.07 12.93
C THR A 87 -15.13 -13.55 12.97
N GLU A 88 -15.17 -12.96 14.17
CA GLU A 88 -15.00 -11.52 14.36
C GLU A 88 -13.62 -11.06 13.92
N VAL A 89 -12.58 -11.84 14.24
CA VAL A 89 -11.20 -11.53 13.85
C VAL A 89 -11.04 -11.57 12.33
N GLU A 90 -11.53 -12.61 11.66
CA GLU A 90 -11.46 -12.72 10.20
C GLU A 90 -12.23 -11.58 9.51
N HIS A 91 -13.41 -11.25 10.02
CA HIS A 91 -14.23 -10.15 9.53
C HIS A 91 -13.54 -8.80 9.69
N TRP A 92 -12.95 -8.53 10.86
CA TRP A 92 -12.16 -7.33 11.12
C TRP A 92 -10.95 -7.25 10.20
N LEU A 93 -10.16 -8.33 10.07
CA LEU A 93 -8.99 -8.39 9.19
C LEU A 93 -9.35 -8.16 7.71
N ALA A 94 -10.57 -8.50 7.28
CA ALA A 94 -11.02 -8.29 5.92
C ALA A 94 -11.36 -6.82 5.61
N ARG A 95 -11.80 -6.05 6.61
CA ARG A 95 -12.33 -4.69 6.46
C ARG A 95 -11.42 -3.58 6.98
N VAL A 96 -10.59 -3.84 7.99
CA VAL A 96 -9.78 -2.79 8.63
C VAL A 96 -8.73 -2.24 7.67
N GLU A 97 -8.61 -0.92 7.62
CA GLU A 97 -7.71 -0.19 6.73
C GLU A 97 -6.55 0.41 7.53
N GLY A 98 -5.62 -0.44 7.95
CA GLY A 98 -4.40 -0.07 8.68
C GLY A 98 -3.18 -0.88 8.24
N ALA A 99 -1.98 -0.34 8.39
CA ALA A 99 -0.76 -0.99 7.92
C ALA A 99 -0.17 -2.00 8.93
N ASP A 100 -0.31 -1.75 10.23
CA ASP A 100 0.09 -2.67 11.31
C ASP A 100 -1.17 -3.07 12.11
N LEU A 101 -1.49 -4.35 12.15
CA LEU A 101 -2.70 -4.89 12.77
C LEU A 101 -2.37 -5.77 13.97
N PHE A 102 -3.11 -5.61 15.07
CA PHE A 102 -2.86 -6.33 16.32
C PHE A 102 -4.14 -7.00 16.82
N VAL A 103 -4.11 -8.31 17.03
CA VAL A 103 -5.23 -9.09 17.58
C VAL A 103 -4.80 -9.68 18.92
N ASN A 104 -5.46 -9.25 19.99
CA ASN A 104 -5.13 -9.60 21.37
C ASN A 104 -3.68 -9.32 21.78
N ALA A 105 -3.00 -8.44 21.05
CA ALA A 105 -1.63 -8.03 21.28
C ALA A 105 -1.58 -6.53 21.54
N ALA A 106 -0.59 -6.08 22.31
CA ALA A 106 -0.37 -4.66 22.53
C ALA A 106 0.16 -4.00 21.24
N ILE A 107 -0.30 -2.77 20.97
CA ILE A 107 0.13 -1.92 19.83
C ILE A 107 1.56 -1.33 20.00
N THR A 108 2.42 -2.03 20.76
CA THR A 108 3.77 -1.63 21.19
C THR A 108 4.76 -1.58 20.01
N PRO A 109 5.94 -0.94 20.16
CA PRO A 109 6.78 -0.60 19.01
C PRO A 109 7.26 -1.81 18.21
N ALA A 110 7.61 -1.51 16.96
CA ALA A 110 8.11 -2.46 15.97
C ALA A 110 9.26 -3.31 16.52
N VAL A 111 9.30 -4.57 16.10
CA VAL A 111 10.41 -5.49 16.36
C VAL A 111 10.92 -5.94 15.00
N VAL A 112 12.15 -5.57 14.68
CA VAL A 112 12.81 -5.89 13.42
C VAL A 112 12.72 -7.39 13.14
N GLY A 113 12.39 -7.77 11.91
CA GLY A 113 12.25 -9.17 11.48
C GLY A 113 11.00 -9.90 11.99
N ARG A 114 10.24 -9.31 12.92
CA ARG A 114 8.98 -9.89 13.45
C ARG A 114 7.77 -9.06 13.04
N ARG A 115 7.83 -7.75 13.25
CA ARG A 115 6.75 -6.80 12.95
C ARG A 115 7.30 -5.65 12.10
N PRO A 116 7.51 -5.85 10.79
CA PRO A 116 7.80 -4.73 9.89
C PRO A 116 6.77 -3.63 10.10
N THR A 117 7.21 -2.40 10.33
CA THR A 117 6.31 -1.25 10.56
C THR A 117 6.39 -0.26 9.41
N GLY A 118 5.26 0.37 9.13
CA GLY A 118 5.14 1.44 8.14
C GLY A 118 3.75 2.03 8.21
N GLY A 119 3.58 3.22 7.66
CA GLY A 119 2.28 3.87 7.64
C GLY A 119 1.38 3.34 6.53
N GLY A 120 0.07 3.35 6.79
CA GLY A 120 -0.97 3.34 5.77
C GLY A 120 -1.59 4.73 5.65
N ARG A 121 -2.25 5.02 4.52
CA ARG A 121 -2.91 6.32 4.26
C ARG A 121 -1.93 7.50 4.48
N ARG A 122 -2.36 8.56 5.18
CA ARG A 122 -1.57 9.76 5.46
C ARG A 122 -0.42 9.55 6.45
N SER A 123 -0.22 8.32 6.95
CA SER A 123 0.97 7.95 7.75
C SER A 123 2.19 7.59 6.89
N SER A 124 2.07 7.66 5.56
CA SER A 124 3.08 7.28 4.57
C SER A 124 3.14 8.33 3.48
N SER A 125 4.32 8.58 2.90
CA SER A 125 4.47 9.49 1.76
C SER A 125 5.29 8.84 0.64
N GLY A 126 4.81 9.00 -0.59
CA GLY A 126 5.48 8.43 -1.77
C GLY A 126 5.47 6.89 -1.81
N PRO A 127 6.36 6.28 -2.61
CA PRO A 127 6.45 4.83 -2.80
C PRO A 127 7.20 4.14 -1.65
N SER A 128 6.85 4.45 -0.41
CA SER A 128 7.55 3.93 0.76
C SER A 128 7.12 2.50 1.12
N MET A 129 8.10 1.72 1.55
CA MET A 129 7.95 0.36 2.07
C MET A 129 8.07 0.36 3.59
N LYS A 130 7.63 -0.71 4.25
CA LYS A 130 7.87 -0.88 5.69
C LYS A 130 9.37 -0.94 5.96
N ALA A 131 9.85 -0.11 6.88
CA ALA A 131 11.27 0.15 7.10
C ALA A 131 12.08 -1.10 7.47
N ASP A 132 11.45 -2.04 8.19
CA ASP A 132 12.05 -3.31 8.61
C ASP A 132 11.51 -4.51 7.80
N GLY A 133 10.86 -4.22 6.67
CA GLY A 133 10.26 -5.21 5.78
C GLY A 133 11.22 -5.72 4.72
N PRO A 134 10.88 -6.84 4.05
CA PRO A 134 11.70 -7.43 2.98
C PRO A 134 11.82 -6.52 1.75
N ASN A 135 10.98 -5.48 1.66
CA ASN A 135 10.97 -4.51 0.57
C ASN A 135 11.69 -3.19 0.90
N ALA A 136 12.13 -2.99 2.14
CA ALA A 136 12.65 -1.70 2.63
C ALA A 136 13.76 -1.11 1.75
N LEU A 137 14.68 -1.96 1.28
CA LEU A 137 15.83 -1.53 0.48
C LEU A 137 15.46 -1.27 -0.99
N LEU A 138 14.35 -1.82 -1.48
CA LEU A 138 13.95 -1.69 -2.89
C LEU A 138 13.55 -0.26 -3.25
N SER A 139 13.09 0.53 -2.26
CA SER A 139 12.75 1.95 -2.42
C SER A 139 13.96 2.89 -2.35
N LEU A 140 15.16 2.39 -1.99
CA LEU A 140 16.36 3.22 -1.82
C LEU A 140 17.22 3.35 -3.09
N GLY A 141 16.76 2.75 -4.20
CA GLY A 141 17.49 2.73 -5.47
C GLY A 141 16.59 2.92 -6.68
N ARG A 142 17.19 2.77 -7.86
CA ARG A 142 16.48 2.73 -9.14
C ARG A 142 16.67 1.36 -9.77
N TRP A 143 15.62 0.91 -10.45
CA TRP A 143 15.62 -0.34 -11.19
C TRP A 143 15.51 -0.02 -12.67
N HIS A 144 16.29 -0.72 -13.47
CA HIS A 144 16.31 -0.60 -14.92
C HIS A 144 16.10 -1.98 -15.53
N ALA A 145 15.45 -2.02 -16.69
CA ALA A 145 15.27 -3.26 -17.41
C ALA A 145 16.64 -3.71 -17.97
N GLU A 146 17.04 -4.94 -17.66
CA GLU A 146 18.15 -5.57 -18.35
C GLU A 146 17.66 -6.25 -19.63
N PRO A 147 18.32 -6.02 -20.78
CA PRO A 147 18.04 -6.78 -21.99
C PRO A 147 18.22 -8.27 -21.71
N SER A 148 17.18 -9.05 -21.95
CA SER A 148 17.24 -10.51 -21.84
C SER A 148 17.00 -11.12 -23.20
N PRO A 149 17.71 -12.21 -23.55
CA PRO A 149 17.45 -12.92 -24.79
C PRO A 149 15.99 -13.41 -24.81
N ALA A 150 15.40 -13.40 -26.00
CA ALA A 150 14.04 -13.86 -26.17
C ALA A 150 13.90 -15.33 -25.78
N SER A 151 12.76 -15.69 -25.19
CA SER A 151 12.51 -17.07 -24.79
C SER A 151 12.20 -17.95 -26.00
N PRO A 152 12.66 -19.22 -26.00
CA PRO A 152 12.26 -20.19 -27.03
C PRO A 152 10.83 -20.72 -26.85
N ASP A 153 10.24 -20.53 -25.66
CA ASP A 153 8.87 -20.91 -25.33
C ASP A 153 7.94 -19.69 -25.30
N LEU A 154 6.77 -19.83 -25.93
CA LEU A 154 5.72 -18.80 -26.04
C LEU A 154 4.47 -19.15 -25.21
N GLY A 155 4.52 -20.23 -24.43
CA GLY A 155 3.41 -20.66 -23.60
C GLY A 155 2.97 -19.59 -22.60
N LEU A 156 1.64 -19.42 -22.50
CA LEU A 156 0.96 -18.66 -21.44
C LEU A 156 0.36 -19.59 -20.37
N GLY A 157 0.61 -20.89 -20.47
CA GLY A 157 -0.06 -21.98 -19.74
C GLY A 157 -0.04 -21.86 -18.22
N THR A 158 1.02 -21.30 -17.66
CA THR A 158 1.24 -21.11 -16.21
C THR A 158 0.63 -19.82 -15.66
N LEU A 159 0.24 -18.88 -16.52
CA LEU A 159 -0.30 -17.59 -16.10
C LEU A 159 -1.74 -17.71 -15.58
N ASP A 160 -2.07 -16.80 -14.64
CA ASP A 160 -3.45 -16.58 -14.20
C ASP A 160 -4.36 -16.30 -15.42
N PRO A 161 -5.56 -16.90 -15.49
CA PRO A 161 -6.45 -16.75 -16.65
C PRO A 161 -6.73 -15.30 -17.04
N LYS A 162 -6.87 -14.38 -16.07
CA LYS A 162 -7.13 -12.96 -16.35
C LYS A 162 -5.90 -12.25 -16.91
N VAL A 163 -4.70 -12.68 -16.51
CA VAL A 163 -3.45 -12.14 -17.08
C VAL A 163 -3.25 -12.64 -18.51
N ARG A 164 -3.54 -13.93 -18.75
CA ARG A 164 -3.49 -14.51 -20.10
C ARG A 164 -4.43 -13.79 -21.07
N GLU A 165 -5.71 -13.66 -20.69
CA GLU A 165 -6.72 -12.98 -21.50
C GLU A 165 -6.33 -11.52 -21.82
N LEU A 166 -5.68 -10.84 -20.87
CA LEU A 166 -5.18 -9.48 -21.09
C LEU A 166 -4.09 -9.43 -22.17
N ILE A 167 -3.11 -10.34 -22.09
CA ILE A 167 -2.02 -10.44 -23.05
C ILE A 167 -2.57 -10.81 -24.43
N ASP A 168 -3.46 -11.80 -24.51
CA ASP A 168 -4.10 -12.22 -25.76
C ASP A 168 -4.88 -11.07 -26.44
N ALA A 169 -5.60 -10.27 -25.65
CA ALA A 169 -6.33 -9.11 -26.17
C ALA A 169 -5.40 -7.97 -26.67
N ALA A 170 -4.15 -7.95 -26.21
CA ALA A 170 -3.16 -6.98 -26.65
C ALA A 170 -2.34 -7.43 -27.87
N THR A 171 -2.25 -8.75 -28.13
CA THR A 171 -1.38 -9.35 -29.16
C THR A 171 -1.50 -8.69 -30.54
N ALA A 172 -2.70 -8.28 -30.97
CA ALA A 172 -2.90 -7.65 -32.28
C ALA A 172 -2.19 -6.29 -32.44
N GLY A 173 -1.75 -5.65 -31.34
CA GLY A 173 -1.02 -4.38 -31.35
C GLY A 173 0.47 -4.50 -31.03
N LEU A 174 1.00 -5.72 -30.92
CA LEU A 174 2.39 -5.96 -30.51
C LEU A 174 3.11 -6.77 -31.60
N ASP A 175 4.36 -6.41 -31.89
CA ASP A 175 5.26 -7.33 -32.57
C ASP A 175 5.71 -8.46 -31.64
N TRP A 176 6.50 -9.38 -32.17
CA TRP A 176 6.96 -10.54 -31.41
C TRP A 176 7.86 -10.19 -30.22
N GLN A 177 8.78 -9.21 -30.35
CA GLN A 177 9.68 -8.82 -29.26
C GLN A 177 8.90 -8.13 -28.15
N GLN A 178 7.97 -7.26 -28.55
CA GLN A 178 7.05 -6.53 -27.68
C GLN A 178 6.12 -7.48 -26.90
N PHE A 179 5.57 -8.47 -27.59
CA PHE A 179 4.77 -9.53 -26.97
C PHE A 179 5.60 -10.33 -25.96
N ASP A 180 6.79 -10.81 -26.35
CA ASP A 180 7.63 -11.62 -25.46
C ASP A 180 8.11 -10.84 -24.23
N PHE A 181 8.37 -9.53 -24.37
CA PHE A 181 8.68 -8.65 -23.24
C PHE A 181 7.56 -8.63 -22.19
N ALA A 182 6.32 -8.37 -22.63
CA ALA A 182 5.16 -8.35 -21.72
C ALA A 182 4.90 -9.73 -21.11
N ARG A 183 5.03 -10.80 -21.92
CA ARG A 183 4.85 -12.19 -21.49
C ARG A 183 5.86 -12.61 -20.41
N ARG A 184 7.16 -12.39 -20.63
CA ARG A 184 8.22 -12.70 -19.65
C ARG A 184 7.99 -11.94 -18.34
N GLY A 185 7.57 -10.69 -18.45
CA GLY A 185 7.15 -9.89 -17.31
C GLY A 185 6.04 -10.55 -16.50
N ALA A 186 4.96 -10.97 -17.17
CA ALA A 186 3.84 -11.64 -16.52
C ALA A 186 4.20 -12.97 -15.87
N LEU A 187 5.14 -13.74 -16.46
CA LEU A 187 5.66 -14.96 -15.84
C LEU A 187 6.45 -14.64 -14.57
N SER A 188 7.32 -13.64 -14.62
CA SER A 188 8.05 -13.16 -13.45
C SER A 188 7.10 -12.65 -12.35
N ASP A 189 5.99 -12.00 -12.72
CA ASP A 189 4.95 -11.59 -11.76
C ASP A 189 4.32 -12.79 -11.06
N HIS A 190 4.01 -13.86 -11.81
CA HIS A 190 3.42 -15.07 -11.26
C HIS A 190 4.35 -15.71 -10.21
N GLU A 191 5.63 -15.86 -10.55
CA GLU A 191 6.65 -16.40 -9.66
C GLU A 191 6.88 -15.52 -8.43
N ALA A 192 7.09 -14.22 -8.65
CA ALA A 192 7.35 -13.26 -7.57
C ALA A 192 6.17 -13.14 -6.61
N PHE A 193 4.93 -13.18 -7.11
CA PHE A 193 3.75 -13.14 -6.25
C PHE A 193 3.71 -14.34 -5.30
N THR A 194 3.92 -15.54 -5.83
CA THR A 194 3.90 -16.77 -5.03
C THR A 194 5.05 -16.80 -4.04
N ALA A 195 6.25 -16.37 -4.44
CA ALA A 195 7.45 -16.45 -3.61
C ALA A 195 7.58 -15.32 -2.57
N GLN A 196 7.12 -14.12 -2.88
CA GLN A 196 7.43 -12.92 -2.08
C GLN A 196 6.20 -12.17 -1.57
N PHE A 197 5.08 -12.21 -2.30
CA PHE A 197 3.92 -11.38 -1.99
C PHE A 197 2.76 -12.15 -1.34
N ALA A 198 2.77 -13.48 -1.39
CA ALA A 198 1.85 -14.32 -0.63
C ALA A 198 2.00 -14.10 0.89
N ALA A 199 0.89 -14.18 1.62
CA ALA A 199 0.89 -14.01 3.07
C ALA A 199 1.74 -15.10 3.74
N ARG A 200 2.65 -14.69 4.62
CA ARG A 200 3.57 -15.62 5.32
C ARG A 200 3.82 -15.18 6.74
N ASP A 201 3.91 -16.14 7.65
CA ASP A 201 4.45 -15.89 8.99
C ASP A 201 5.96 -15.66 8.88
N VAL A 202 6.41 -14.45 9.18
CA VAL A 202 7.82 -14.06 9.05
C VAL A 202 8.63 -14.35 10.31
N ALA A 203 7.99 -14.65 11.44
CA ALA A 203 8.66 -14.86 12.72
C ALA A 203 8.63 -16.32 13.20
N GLY A 204 7.56 -17.07 12.93
CA GLY A 204 7.45 -18.50 13.24
C GLY A 204 7.51 -18.83 14.74
N LEU A 205 7.00 -17.96 15.61
CA LEU A 205 7.17 -18.08 17.07
C LEU A 205 6.25 -19.11 17.76
N GLY A 206 5.21 -19.59 17.07
CA GLY A 206 4.20 -20.49 17.62
C GLY A 206 3.19 -19.82 18.55
N VAL A 207 3.66 -19.13 19.59
CA VAL A 207 2.82 -18.43 20.60
C VAL A 207 2.24 -17.09 20.13
N GLU A 208 2.75 -16.58 19.02
CA GLU A 208 2.27 -15.40 18.31
C GLU A 208 2.51 -15.58 16.82
N ARG A 209 1.49 -15.31 16.01
CA ARG A 209 1.57 -15.35 14.56
C ARG A 209 1.89 -13.94 14.06
N ASN A 210 2.94 -13.82 13.26
CA ASN A 210 3.41 -12.54 12.73
C ASN A 210 3.40 -12.60 11.21
N VAL A 211 2.25 -12.31 10.63
CA VAL A 211 2.04 -12.50 9.20
C VAL A 211 2.28 -11.20 8.46
N LEU A 212 3.22 -11.22 7.51
CA LEU A 212 3.31 -10.19 6.50
C LEU A 212 2.44 -10.61 5.30
N ARG A 213 1.48 -9.77 4.93
CA ARG A 213 0.64 -9.93 3.75
C ARG A 213 0.67 -8.68 2.87
N HIS A 214 0.20 -8.80 1.64
CA HIS A 214 0.13 -7.70 0.69
C HIS A 214 -1.30 -7.50 0.22
N ARG A 215 -1.81 -6.26 0.30
CA ARG A 215 -3.17 -5.90 -0.11
C ARG A 215 -3.15 -5.15 -1.44
N PRO A 216 -4.12 -5.39 -2.34
CA PRO A 216 -4.22 -4.67 -3.59
C PRO A 216 -4.54 -3.19 -3.34
N GLU A 217 -3.88 -2.31 -4.08
CA GLU A 217 -4.09 -0.86 -4.04
C GLU A 217 -4.70 -0.35 -5.34
N PRO A 218 -5.62 0.64 -5.30
CA PRO A 218 -6.07 1.33 -6.50
C PRO A 218 -4.92 2.12 -7.15
N VAL A 219 -4.70 1.93 -8.44
CA VAL A 219 -3.61 2.59 -9.19
C VAL A 219 -4.13 3.16 -10.50
N VAL A 220 -3.75 4.40 -10.81
CA VAL A 220 -3.85 4.93 -12.18
C VAL A 220 -2.52 4.73 -12.89
N ILE A 221 -2.56 4.08 -14.05
CA ILE A 221 -1.41 3.89 -14.93
C ILE A 221 -1.45 5.01 -15.97
N ARG A 222 -0.35 5.76 -16.12
CA ARG A 222 -0.17 6.76 -17.17
C ARG A 222 0.87 6.25 -18.17
N LEU A 223 0.46 6.06 -19.42
CA LEU A 223 1.38 5.90 -20.57
C LEU A 223 1.57 7.26 -21.24
N SER A 224 2.76 7.83 -21.10
CA SER A 224 3.11 9.16 -21.63
C SER A 224 3.30 9.15 -23.15
N GLU A 225 3.36 10.33 -23.77
CA GLU A 225 3.59 10.45 -25.21
C GLU A 225 4.95 9.86 -25.62
N GLY A 226 4.97 9.19 -26.77
CA GLY A 226 6.18 8.55 -27.31
C GLY A 226 6.50 7.17 -26.73
N GLU A 227 5.86 6.76 -25.62
CA GLU A 227 6.09 5.44 -25.01
C GLU A 227 5.32 4.33 -25.76
N PRO A 228 5.91 3.13 -25.91
CA PRO A 228 5.31 2.09 -26.73
C PRO A 228 4.32 1.20 -25.96
N LEU A 229 3.44 0.51 -26.68
CA LEU A 229 2.26 -0.18 -26.12
C LEU A 229 2.65 -1.34 -25.18
N GLU A 230 3.72 -2.05 -25.45
CA GLU A 230 4.22 -3.19 -24.67
C GLU A 230 4.49 -2.82 -23.21
N LEU A 231 4.94 -1.59 -22.93
CA LEU A 231 5.19 -1.14 -21.58
C LEU A 231 3.87 -1.02 -20.81
N LEU A 232 2.82 -0.50 -21.46
CA LEU A 232 1.49 -0.45 -20.86
C LEU A 232 0.94 -1.86 -20.61
N VAL A 233 1.07 -2.77 -21.58
CA VAL A 233 0.61 -4.16 -21.44
C VAL A 233 1.35 -4.87 -20.29
N ARG A 234 2.67 -4.68 -20.20
CA ARG A 234 3.51 -5.20 -19.12
C ARG A 234 3.03 -4.75 -17.74
N ILE A 235 2.72 -3.46 -17.58
CA ILE A 235 2.26 -2.89 -16.30
C ILE A 235 0.81 -3.29 -15.99
N LEU A 236 -0.06 -3.38 -17.00
CA LEU A 236 -1.42 -3.90 -16.83
C LEU A 236 -1.41 -5.37 -16.40
N ALA A 237 -0.46 -6.17 -16.87
CA ALA A 237 -0.30 -7.56 -16.44
C ALA A 237 0.06 -7.65 -14.95
N ALA A 238 1.01 -6.83 -14.47
CA ALA A 238 1.35 -6.74 -13.05
C ALA A 238 0.16 -6.30 -12.19
N GLY A 239 -0.53 -5.23 -12.58
CA GLY A 239 -1.73 -4.76 -11.89
C GLY A 239 -2.86 -5.80 -11.86
N THR A 240 -3.06 -6.53 -12.96
CA THR A 240 -4.03 -7.62 -13.04
C THR A 240 -3.63 -8.78 -12.11
N ARG A 241 -2.33 -9.15 -12.08
CA ARG A 241 -1.82 -10.21 -11.19
C ARG A 241 -1.96 -9.84 -9.72
N ALA A 242 -1.75 -8.57 -9.38
CA ALA A 242 -1.94 -8.01 -8.05
C ALA A 242 -3.42 -7.88 -7.66
N ARG A 243 -4.36 -8.00 -8.61
CA ARG A 243 -5.80 -7.77 -8.44
C ARG A 243 -6.12 -6.33 -8.02
N ALA A 244 -5.29 -5.38 -8.46
CA ALA A 244 -5.49 -3.96 -8.21
C ALA A 244 -6.71 -3.41 -8.98
N SER A 245 -7.35 -2.40 -8.41
CA SER A 245 -8.33 -1.59 -9.13
C SER A 245 -7.58 -0.60 -10.03
N LEU A 246 -7.77 -0.69 -11.34
CA LEU A 246 -6.97 0.07 -12.30
C LEU A 246 -7.77 1.19 -12.96
N GLY A 247 -7.10 2.33 -13.18
CA GLY A 247 -7.45 3.32 -14.18
C GLY A 247 -6.30 3.49 -15.17
N VAL A 248 -6.59 3.87 -16.42
CA VAL A 248 -5.58 4.08 -17.44
C VAL A 248 -5.74 5.45 -18.07
N SER A 249 -4.64 6.19 -18.14
CA SER A 249 -4.46 7.34 -19.01
C SER A 249 -3.38 6.98 -20.03
N THR A 250 -3.62 7.23 -21.31
CA THR A 250 -2.66 6.87 -22.36
C THR A 250 -2.68 7.88 -23.49
N ALA A 251 -1.50 8.20 -24.03
CA ALA A 251 -1.39 8.94 -25.29
C ALA A 251 -1.74 8.10 -26.52
N LEU A 252 -1.77 6.77 -26.40
CA LEU A 252 -1.99 5.86 -27.52
C LEU A 252 -3.45 5.45 -27.65
N LYS A 253 -3.89 5.31 -28.90
CA LYS A 253 -5.16 4.64 -29.20
C LYS A 253 -5.00 3.13 -29.03
N LEU A 254 -5.66 2.55 -28.03
CA LEU A 254 -5.53 1.12 -27.73
C LEU A 254 -6.17 0.23 -28.83
N PRO A 255 -5.60 -0.96 -29.09
CA PRO A 255 -6.23 -1.99 -29.92
C PRO A 255 -7.65 -2.30 -29.48
N ARG A 256 -8.54 -2.57 -30.45
CA ARG A 256 -9.97 -2.81 -30.18
C ARG A 256 -10.23 -3.95 -29.18
N PRO A 257 -9.55 -5.11 -29.25
CA PRO A 257 -9.79 -6.19 -28.29
C PRO A 257 -9.36 -5.79 -26.87
N LEU A 258 -8.16 -5.22 -26.70
CA LEU A 258 -7.68 -4.71 -25.41
C LEU A 258 -8.63 -3.68 -24.79
N ARG A 259 -9.10 -2.70 -25.59
CA ARG A 259 -10.06 -1.68 -25.11
C ARG A 259 -11.40 -2.29 -24.68
N ALA A 260 -11.89 -3.30 -25.41
CA ALA A 260 -13.13 -3.99 -25.05
C ALA A 260 -12.98 -4.73 -23.72
N LEU A 261 -11.87 -5.45 -23.53
CA LEU A 261 -11.56 -6.16 -22.30
C LEU A 261 -11.43 -5.21 -21.09
N LEU A 262 -10.71 -4.10 -21.24
CA LEU A 262 -10.58 -3.10 -20.18
C LEU A 262 -11.94 -2.52 -19.77
N LYS A 263 -12.82 -2.27 -20.74
CA LYS A 263 -14.21 -1.82 -20.48
C LYS A 263 -15.00 -2.87 -19.70
N GLU A 264 -14.93 -4.14 -20.08
CA GLU A 264 -15.58 -5.25 -19.38
C GLU A 264 -15.11 -5.34 -17.93
N ARG A 265 -13.80 -5.18 -17.71
CA ARG A 265 -13.17 -5.14 -16.38
C ARG A 265 -13.42 -3.84 -15.61
N ARG A 266 -14.26 -2.95 -16.13
CA ARG A 266 -14.59 -1.63 -15.54
C ARG A 266 -13.38 -0.71 -15.32
N VAL A 267 -12.31 -0.91 -16.09
CA VAL A 267 -11.15 -0.02 -16.11
C VAL A 267 -11.51 1.23 -16.90
N ARG A 268 -11.46 2.39 -16.24
CA ARG A 268 -11.65 3.69 -16.91
C ARG A 268 -10.41 4.00 -17.72
N VAL A 269 -10.58 4.21 -19.03
CA VAL A 269 -9.49 4.53 -19.96
C VAL A 269 -9.72 5.93 -20.54
N PHE A 270 -8.72 6.80 -20.37
CA PHE A 270 -8.65 8.11 -20.99
C PHE A 270 -7.56 8.10 -22.06
N VAL A 271 -7.90 8.50 -23.28
CA VAL A 271 -6.93 8.71 -24.35
C VAL A 271 -6.68 10.20 -24.45
N GLU A 272 -5.50 10.64 -24.02
CA GLU A 272 -5.14 12.05 -23.85
C GLU A 272 -3.61 12.24 -23.92
N ASN A 273 -3.16 13.38 -24.45
CA ASN A 273 -1.75 13.77 -24.50
C ASN A 273 -1.22 14.13 -23.10
N ASP A 274 0.09 14.41 -22.98
CA ASP A 274 0.70 14.68 -21.68
C ASP A 274 0.15 15.96 -21.05
N GLU A 275 -0.09 17.00 -21.86
CA GLU A 275 -0.64 18.28 -21.40
C GLU A 275 -2.05 18.12 -20.80
N ALA A 276 -2.98 17.51 -21.53
CA ALA A 276 -4.35 17.29 -21.04
C ALA A 276 -4.38 16.35 -19.82
N TRP A 277 -3.49 15.36 -19.75
CA TRP A 277 -3.34 14.52 -18.57
C TRP A 277 -2.93 15.34 -17.35
N LEU A 278 -1.94 16.22 -17.45
CA LEU A 278 -1.48 17.05 -16.34
C LEU A 278 -2.57 18.02 -15.86
N GLU A 279 -3.31 18.64 -16.78
CA GLU A 279 -4.46 19.47 -16.42
C GLU A 279 -5.55 18.69 -15.67
N ARG A 280 -5.79 17.45 -16.09
CA ARG A 280 -6.76 16.57 -15.43
C ARG A 280 -6.26 16.12 -14.06
N ALA A 281 -4.99 15.72 -13.95
CA ALA A 281 -4.37 15.35 -12.69
C ALA A 281 -4.47 16.48 -11.66
N ALA A 282 -4.24 17.73 -12.07
CA ALA A 282 -4.37 18.91 -11.21
C ALA A 282 -5.80 19.13 -10.66
N LYS A 283 -6.83 18.71 -11.40
CA LYS A 283 -8.24 18.86 -11.00
C LYS A 283 -8.76 17.70 -10.16
N VAL A 284 -8.06 16.58 -10.16
CA VAL A 284 -8.46 15.38 -9.41
C VAL A 284 -7.84 15.47 -8.02
N GLY A 285 -8.42 16.33 -7.18
CA GLY A 285 -7.98 16.58 -5.80
C GLY A 285 -8.27 15.45 -4.79
N ASP A 286 -9.02 14.42 -5.20
CA ASP A 286 -9.44 13.27 -4.36
C ASP A 286 -9.25 11.93 -5.12
N GLY A 287 -8.19 11.85 -5.92
CA GLY A 287 -7.92 10.76 -6.86
C GLY A 287 -7.35 9.47 -6.26
N PRO A 288 -6.80 8.58 -7.11
CA PRO A 288 -6.08 7.40 -6.63
C PRO A 288 -4.92 7.80 -5.72
N SER A 289 -4.70 7.03 -4.66
CA SER A 289 -3.53 7.16 -3.78
C SER A 289 -2.21 6.89 -4.50
N ARG A 290 -2.24 6.31 -5.70
CA ARG A 290 -1.06 5.89 -6.46
C ARG A 290 -1.19 6.13 -7.97
N ILE A 291 -0.11 6.63 -8.56
CA ILE A 291 0.04 6.77 -10.02
C ILE A 291 1.29 6.00 -10.46
N ARG A 292 1.14 5.04 -11.38
CA ARG A 292 2.25 4.37 -12.06
C ARG A 292 2.48 5.05 -13.41
N MET A 293 3.52 5.86 -13.51
CA MET A 293 3.93 6.51 -14.76
C MET A 293 4.76 5.56 -15.61
N ILE A 294 4.58 5.63 -16.92
CA ILE A 294 5.42 5.01 -17.94
C ILE A 294 5.89 6.18 -18.81
N GLY A 295 7.19 6.46 -18.77
CA GLY A 295 7.78 7.65 -19.37
C GLY A 295 7.31 8.97 -18.75
N GLY A 296 7.53 10.07 -19.47
CA GLY A 296 7.10 11.42 -19.07
C GLY A 296 7.96 12.03 -17.96
N SER A 297 7.49 13.16 -17.41
CA SER A 297 8.19 13.93 -16.38
C SER A 297 7.52 13.81 -15.00
N PRO A 298 8.15 13.12 -14.03
CA PRO A 298 7.60 13.01 -12.68
C PRO A 298 7.57 14.34 -11.94
N SER A 299 8.51 15.25 -12.25
CA SER A 299 8.51 16.61 -11.66
C SER A 299 7.33 17.43 -12.17
N ALA A 300 7.01 17.35 -13.47
CA ALA A 300 5.85 18.03 -14.03
C ALA A 300 4.54 17.50 -13.43
N LEU A 301 4.41 16.18 -13.24
CA LEU A 301 3.26 15.62 -12.53
C LEU A 301 3.20 16.08 -11.08
N SER A 302 4.33 16.11 -10.36
CA SER A 302 4.38 16.60 -8.99
C SER A 302 3.97 18.06 -8.88
N GLU A 303 4.35 18.90 -9.84
CA GLU A 303 3.94 20.31 -9.91
C GLU A 303 2.43 20.44 -10.19
N ALA A 304 1.91 19.66 -11.14
CA ALA A 304 0.48 19.64 -11.45
C ALA A 304 -0.37 19.19 -10.26
N LEU A 305 0.13 18.24 -9.46
CA LEU A 305 -0.50 17.79 -8.21
C LEU A 305 -0.33 18.77 -7.04
N GLY A 306 0.28 19.94 -7.24
CA GLY A 306 0.53 20.93 -6.19
C GLY A 306 1.47 20.42 -5.10
N GLY A 307 2.30 19.41 -5.38
CA GLY A 307 3.16 18.77 -4.39
C GLY A 307 2.43 17.95 -3.34
N SER A 308 1.19 17.50 -3.63
CA SER A 308 0.41 16.66 -2.70
C SER A 308 1.18 15.42 -2.26
N LEU A 309 1.22 15.18 -0.95
CA LEU A 309 1.83 13.99 -0.34
C LEU A 309 0.87 12.79 -0.30
N ASP A 310 -0.41 13.01 -0.63
CA ASP A 310 -1.45 11.98 -0.57
C ASP A 310 -1.45 11.08 -1.82
N VAL A 311 -0.68 11.46 -2.86
CA VAL A 311 -0.51 10.68 -4.10
C VAL A 311 0.93 10.17 -4.22
N ALA A 312 1.11 8.86 -4.17
CA ALA A 312 2.40 8.24 -4.44
C ALA A 312 2.64 8.11 -5.95
N VAL A 313 3.65 8.81 -6.46
CA VAL A 313 4.08 8.74 -7.86
C VAL A 313 5.17 7.67 -8.02
N TRP A 314 4.85 6.63 -8.79
CA TRP A 314 5.74 5.53 -9.17
C TRP A 314 6.20 5.74 -10.60
N ALA A 315 7.42 6.26 -10.78
CA ALA A 315 7.96 6.64 -12.09
C ALA A 315 9.31 5.99 -12.43
N GLY A 316 9.61 4.84 -11.83
CA GLY A 316 10.77 4.03 -12.25
C GLY A 316 10.58 3.47 -13.66
N ASP A 317 11.65 3.03 -14.30
CA ASP A 317 11.57 2.40 -15.61
C ASP A 317 10.67 1.16 -15.56
N VAL A 318 10.07 0.79 -16.69
CA VAL A 318 9.30 -0.45 -16.78
C VAL A 318 10.25 -1.62 -16.96
N THR A 319 10.21 -2.59 -16.05
CA THR A 319 11.06 -3.77 -16.03
C THR A 319 10.26 -5.05 -16.30
N THR A 320 10.95 -6.14 -16.64
CA THR A 320 10.37 -7.49 -16.66
C THR A 320 10.31 -8.13 -15.27
N ALA A 321 10.98 -7.56 -14.27
CA ALA A 321 11.09 -8.15 -12.94
C ALA A 321 9.80 -7.97 -12.12
N GLY A 322 9.04 -9.04 -11.94
CA GLY A 322 7.81 -9.00 -11.14
C GLY A 322 8.03 -8.65 -9.67
N ARG A 323 9.25 -8.90 -9.16
CA ARG A 323 9.69 -8.47 -7.82
C ARG A 323 9.59 -6.96 -7.61
N VAL A 324 9.71 -6.18 -8.70
CA VAL A 324 9.69 -4.72 -8.71
C VAL A 324 8.32 -4.23 -9.20
N GLU A 325 7.82 -4.73 -10.33
CA GLU A 325 6.60 -4.20 -10.96
C GLU A 325 5.30 -4.49 -10.20
N LEU A 326 5.30 -5.43 -9.25
CA LEU A 326 4.13 -5.65 -8.39
C LEU A 326 4.02 -4.63 -7.24
N LEU A 327 5.11 -3.96 -6.84
CA LEU A 327 5.14 -3.04 -5.70
C LEU A 327 4.17 -1.85 -5.81
N PRO A 328 4.01 -1.19 -6.99
CA PRO A 328 3.04 -0.09 -7.12
C PRO A 328 1.61 -0.50 -6.78
N PHE A 329 1.27 -1.77 -6.99
CA PHE A 329 -0.09 -2.30 -6.89
C PHE A 329 -0.40 -2.95 -5.54
N LEU A 330 0.59 -3.00 -4.64
CA LEU A 330 0.49 -3.69 -3.38
C LEU A 330 0.87 -2.78 -2.21
N SER A 331 0.12 -2.86 -1.10
CA SER A 331 0.51 -2.32 0.20
C SER A 331 0.87 -3.45 1.15
N GLU A 332 1.99 -3.30 1.86
CA GLU A 332 2.38 -4.23 2.91
C GLU A 332 1.49 -4.05 4.14
N GLN A 333 1.04 -5.16 4.72
CA GLN A 333 0.28 -5.16 5.96
C GLN A 333 0.84 -6.23 6.90
N THR A 334 1.20 -5.81 8.10
CA THR A 334 1.71 -6.71 9.15
C THR A 334 0.57 -7.05 10.08
N VAL A 335 0.35 -8.34 10.36
CA VAL A 335 -0.71 -8.82 11.24
C VAL A 335 -0.09 -9.62 12.37
N THR A 336 -0.26 -9.13 13.59
CA THR A 336 0.22 -9.76 14.82
C THR A 336 -0.98 -10.35 15.57
N VAL A 337 -1.00 -11.66 15.74
CA VAL A 337 -2.08 -12.36 16.46
C VAL A 337 -1.49 -13.15 17.63
N THR A 338 -1.93 -12.85 18.84
CA THR A 338 -1.59 -13.68 20.00
C THR A 338 -2.20 -15.07 19.84
N ASN A 339 -1.35 -16.10 19.86
CA ASN A 339 -1.71 -17.48 19.58
C ASN A 339 -1.58 -18.40 20.80
N HIS A 340 -1.93 -17.86 21.97
CA HIS A 340 -2.04 -18.62 23.21
C HIS A 340 -3.10 -17.99 24.12
N ARG A 341 -3.61 -18.77 25.07
CA ARG A 341 -4.51 -18.29 26.14
C ARG A 341 -4.00 -18.78 27.48
N PHE A 342 -3.37 -17.90 28.26
CA PHE A 342 -2.85 -18.19 29.60
C PHE A 342 -2.09 -19.55 29.68
N SER A 343 -1.23 -19.84 28.69
CA SER A 343 -0.47 -21.09 28.42
C SER A 343 -1.13 -22.22 27.61
N GLY A 344 -2.44 -22.15 27.35
CA GLY A 344 -3.15 -23.11 26.48
C GLY A 344 -3.26 -22.67 25.01
N PRO A 345 -3.76 -23.56 24.13
CA PRO A 345 -4.02 -23.23 22.73
C PRO A 345 -5.06 -22.10 22.60
N SER A 346 -4.87 -21.24 21.61
CA SER A 346 -5.82 -20.18 21.27
C SER A 346 -6.78 -20.65 20.18
N PRO A 347 -8.08 -20.30 20.24
CA PRO A 347 -9.00 -20.52 19.11
C PRO A 347 -8.57 -19.73 17.85
N LEU A 348 -7.68 -18.74 17.99
CA LEU A 348 -7.19 -17.92 16.88
C LEU A 348 -6.08 -18.59 16.05
N GLY A 349 -5.65 -19.80 16.41
CA GLY A 349 -4.65 -20.55 15.66
C GLY A 349 -5.06 -20.82 14.20
N GLU A 350 -6.36 -20.95 13.96
CA GLU A 350 -6.92 -21.28 12.64
C GLU A 350 -7.37 -20.07 11.81
N VAL A 351 -7.32 -18.86 12.38
CA VAL A 351 -7.73 -17.62 11.69
C VAL A 351 -6.98 -17.47 10.37
N ARG A 352 -7.75 -17.22 9.29
CA ARG A 352 -7.21 -16.95 7.96
C ARG A 352 -6.76 -15.50 7.86
N ILE A 353 -5.46 -15.30 7.68
CA ILE A 353 -4.85 -13.96 7.58
C ILE A 353 -4.51 -13.59 6.13
N GLY A 354 -4.34 -14.57 5.25
CA GLY A 354 -3.98 -14.37 3.84
C GLY A 354 -5.10 -13.79 2.98
#